data_AF-A0A965KQ37-F1
#
_entry.id   AF-A0A965KQ37-F1
#
_cell.length_a   1.000
_cell.length_b   1.000
_cell.length_c   1.000
_cell.angle_alpha   90.00
_cell.angle_beta   90.00
_cell.angle_gamma   90.00
#
_symmetry.space_group_name_H-M   'P 1'
#
loop_
_entity.id
_entity.type
_entity.pdbx_description
1 polymer ?
#
loop_
_entity_poly.entity_id
_entity_poly.type
_entity_poly.pdbx_seq_one_letter_code
_entity_poly.pdbx_strand_id
1 'polypeptide(L)'
;MLKKIKAFEDKGITFGVSHLIEIFPSPLPDSSDNGEISSEGELFRTSNSFGFDELYLNDTDTIEGESNGKKLKFSLKDFVQWQLERMQPITLLHLINKTCASVDSILDFDTEYEKDEDYYPEGWLNVYESQEMREKGLAYIERLRKEVPKELYEILVDAILDKEYGLLNTDWYESELDDNLDEIRRAYSHWDVPLMVVSKGKFLPYIEVGYTHNLMMDDYNLKRMYIRNYDEGDRA
;
A
#
# COMPACT_ATOMS: atom_id res chain seq x y z
N MET A 1 1.38 20.69 -0.05
CA MET A 1 2.70 20.81 0.61
C MET A 1 3.66 19.72 0.12
N LEU A 2 3.21 18.84 -0.78
CA LEU A 2 3.95 17.83 -1.55
C LEU A 2 5.28 18.31 -2.15
N LYS A 3 5.31 19.50 -2.77
CA LYS A 3 6.55 20.12 -3.29
C LYS A 3 7.65 20.24 -2.23
N LYS A 4 7.27 20.39 -0.95
CA LYS A 4 8.19 20.47 0.17
C LYS A 4 8.82 19.12 0.50
N ILE A 5 8.05 18.02 0.48
CA ILE A 5 8.57 16.66 0.71
C ILE A 5 9.55 16.29 -0.42
N LYS A 6 9.14 16.50 -1.68
CA LYS A 6 9.98 16.22 -2.86
C LYS A 6 11.34 16.96 -2.83
N ALA A 7 11.38 18.17 -2.27
CA ALA A 7 12.62 18.93 -2.13
C ALA A 7 13.65 18.32 -1.13
N PHE A 8 13.26 17.28 -0.38
CA PHE A 8 14.15 16.53 0.50
C PHE A 8 14.64 15.20 -0.08
N GLU A 9 14.17 14.78 -1.26
CA GLU A 9 14.72 13.61 -1.96
C GLU A 9 16.22 13.81 -2.27
N ASP A 10 16.60 15.03 -2.65
CA ASP A 10 18.01 15.39 -2.92
C ASP A 10 18.83 15.72 -1.66
N LYS A 11 18.21 15.66 -0.47
CA LYS A 11 18.85 16.07 0.80
C LYS A 11 18.91 14.96 1.84
N GLY A 12 18.18 13.87 1.59
CA GLY A 12 17.88 12.85 2.56
C GLY A 12 16.95 13.35 3.67
N ILE A 13 16.07 12.47 4.13
CA ILE A 13 15.15 12.72 5.22
C ILE A 13 14.71 11.41 5.85
N THR A 14 14.62 11.40 7.18
CA THR A 14 14.01 10.32 7.97
C THR A 14 12.65 10.78 8.45
N PHE A 15 11.65 9.91 8.42
CA PHE A 15 10.29 10.18 8.87
C PHE A 15 9.97 9.39 10.14
N GLY A 16 9.21 9.97 11.06
CA GLY A 16 8.62 9.25 12.19
C GLY A 16 7.21 8.81 11.85
N VAL A 17 6.98 7.50 11.76
CA VAL A 17 5.68 6.92 11.43
C VAL A 17 5.31 5.80 12.41
N SER A 18 4.02 5.50 12.52
CA SER A 18 3.49 4.52 13.50
C SER A 18 2.98 3.24 12.86
N HIS A 19 2.71 3.27 11.56
CA HIS A 19 2.15 2.14 10.83
C HIS A 19 2.93 1.88 9.54
N LEU A 20 3.08 0.60 9.21
CA LEU A 20 3.54 0.11 7.92
C LEU A 20 2.46 -0.83 7.40
N ILE A 21 2.01 -0.60 6.17
CA ILE A 21 1.07 -1.45 5.45
C ILE A 21 1.86 -2.21 4.39
N GLU A 22 1.65 -3.51 4.37
CA GLU A 22 2.27 -4.44 3.42
C GLU A 22 1.19 -5.31 2.78
N ILE A 23 1.45 -5.73 1.54
CA ILE A 23 0.61 -6.69 0.82
C ILE A 23 1.45 -7.94 0.58
N PHE A 24 0.85 -9.11 0.81
CA PHE A 24 1.48 -10.40 0.67
C PHE A 24 0.65 -11.33 -0.20
N PRO A 25 1.27 -12.29 -0.90
CA PRO A 25 0.53 -13.41 -1.48
C PRO A 25 -0.36 -14.11 -0.44
N SER A 26 -1.38 -14.79 -0.93
CA SER A 26 -2.19 -15.71 -0.13
C SER A 26 -1.91 -17.16 -0.54
N PRO A 27 -1.68 -18.09 0.42
CA PRO A 27 -1.45 -17.83 1.84
C PRO A 27 -0.20 -16.98 2.09
N LEU A 28 -0.05 -16.46 3.32
CA LEU A 28 1.17 -15.77 3.72
C LEU A 28 2.41 -16.64 3.44
N PRO A 29 3.49 -16.06 2.88
CA PRO A 29 4.66 -16.80 2.44
C PRO A 29 5.38 -17.46 3.63
N ASP A 30 5.96 -18.64 3.40
CA ASP A 30 6.81 -19.38 4.33
C ASP A 30 8.31 -19.09 4.15
N SER A 31 8.67 -18.37 3.10
CA SER A 31 10.03 -18.04 2.73
C SER A 31 10.09 -16.79 1.86
N SER A 32 11.21 -16.08 1.94
CA SER A 32 11.56 -14.93 1.09
C SER A 32 12.99 -15.07 0.58
N ASP A 33 13.48 -14.07 -0.17
CA ASP A 33 14.88 -14.01 -0.61
C ASP A 33 15.88 -14.03 0.57
N ASN A 34 15.42 -13.66 1.78
CA ASN A 34 16.24 -13.59 2.99
C ASN A 34 16.20 -14.89 3.82
N GLY A 35 15.41 -15.89 3.43
CA GLY A 35 15.31 -17.18 4.11
C GLY A 35 13.89 -17.56 4.53
N GLU A 36 13.80 -18.53 5.44
CA GLU A 36 12.53 -19.02 6.00
C GLU A 36 11.85 -17.93 6.85
N ILE A 37 10.52 -17.89 6.79
CA ILE A 37 9.68 -17.00 7.59
C ILE A 37 8.93 -17.86 8.60
N SER A 38 9.36 -17.84 9.85
CA SER A 38 8.79 -18.61 10.96
C SER A 38 8.11 -17.73 12.01
N SER A 39 8.30 -16.42 11.95
CA SER A 39 7.73 -15.43 12.89
C SER A 39 7.25 -14.17 12.18
N GLU A 40 6.42 -13.37 12.87
CA GLU A 40 5.93 -12.09 12.34
C GLU A 40 7.08 -11.10 12.12
N GLY A 41 8.12 -11.15 12.95
CA GLY A 41 9.32 -10.32 12.79
C GLY A 41 10.13 -10.66 11.53
N GLU A 42 10.10 -11.91 11.09
CA GLU A 42 10.72 -12.35 9.83
C GLU A 42 9.85 -12.04 8.60
N LEU A 43 8.53 -11.96 8.77
CA LEU A 43 7.60 -11.54 7.71
C LEU A 43 7.66 -10.03 7.47
N PHE A 44 7.86 -9.25 8.53
CA PHE A 44 7.91 -7.78 8.49
C PHE A 44 8.90 -7.27 7.44
N ARG A 45 8.44 -6.37 6.56
CA ARG A 45 9.21 -5.77 5.46
C ARG A 45 9.66 -6.71 4.36
N THR A 46 9.02 -7.87 4.22
CA THR A 46 9.34 -8.82 3.15
C THR A 46 8.43 -8.69 1.93
N SER A 47 7.42 -7.80 1.95
CA SER A 47 6.48 -7.62 0.83
C SER A 47 7.18 -7.35 -0.52
N ASN A 48 8.32 -6.64 -0.49
CA ASN A 48 9.11 -6.32 -1.67
C ASN A 48 9.66 -7.57 -2.38
N SER A 49 9.98 -8.65 -1.65
CA SER A 49 10.39 -9.94 -2.24
C SER A 49 9.29 -10.60 -3.07
N PHE A 50 8.04 -10.16 -2.89
CA PHE A 50 6.87 -10.65 -3.62
C PHE A 50 6.33 -9.62 -4.63
N GLY A 51 7.07 -8.53 -4.86
CA GLY A 51 6.73 -7.50 -5.85
C GLY A 51 5.72 -6.46 -5.37
N PHE A 52 5.59 -6.24 -4.05
CA PHE A 52 4.72 -5.21 -3.48
C PHE A 52 5.51 -4.18 -2.69
N ASP A 53 5.17 -2.90 -2.88
CA ASP A 53 5.79 -1.81 -2.15
C ASP A 53 5.17 -1.60 -0.76
N GLU A 54 5.97 -1.02 0.12
CA GLU A 54 5.59 -0.63 1.48
C GLU A 54 4.84 0.71 1.50
N LEU A 55 3.74 0.81 2.27
CA LEU A 55 3.03 2.07 2.53
C LEU A 55 3.11 2.45 4.01
N TYR A 56 3.70 3.60 4.31
CA TYR A 56 3.84 4.11 5.66
C TYR A 56 2.75 5.11 6.02
N LEU A 57 2.11 4.92 7.18
CA LEU A 57 1.01 5.74 7.68
C LEU A 57 1.24 6.19 9.12
N ASN A 58 0.40 7.11 9.59
CA ASN A 58 0.43 7.59 10.95
C ASN A 58 -0.98 7.79 11.52
N ASP A 59 -1.14 7.57 12.83
CA ASP A 59 -2.39 7.82 13.56
C ASP A 59 -2.82 9.31 13.59
N THR A 60 -1.93 10.21 13.15
CA THR A 60 -2.16 11.65 13.19
C THR A 60 -2.05 12.23 11.79
N ASP A 61 -2.76 13.34 11.54
CA ASP A 61 -2.75 14.05 10.25
C ASP A 61 -1.40 14.70 9.90
N THR A 62 -0.36 14.49 10.72
CA THR A 62 0.97 15.07 10.56
C THR A 62 2.04 13.98 10.60
N ILE A 63 3.06 14.15 9.75
CA ILE A 63 4.30 13.36 9.76
C ILE A 63 5.43 14.27 10.24
N GLU A 64 6.19 13.79 11.23
CA GLU A 64 7.45 14.40 11.62
C GLU A 64 8.57 13.86 10.74
N GLY A 65 9.47 14.74 10.30
CA GLY A 65 10.67 14.34 9.58
C GLY A 65 11.90 15.06 10.09
N GLU A 66 13.07 14.47 9.88
CA GLU A 66 14.35 15.04 10.25
C GLU A 66 15.31 14.99 9.06
N SER A 67 15.91 16.14 8.73
CA SER A 67 16.96 16.25 7.72
C SER A 67 18.05 17.17 8.23
N ASN A 68 19.30 16.68 8.27
CA ASN A 68 20.46 17.43 8.75
C ASN A 68 20.25 18.07 10.14
N GLY A 69 19.68 17.30 11.08
CA GLY A 69 19.39 17.75 12.45
C GLY A 69 18.23 18.76 12.57
N LYS A 70 17.54 19.09 11.47
CA LYS A 70 16.37 19.97 11.47
C LYS A 70 15.10 19.16 11.46
N LYS A 71 14.24 19.40 12.45
CA LYS A 71 12.89 18.86 12.52
C LYS A 71 11.96 19.59 11.55
N LEU A 72 11.16 18.80 10.85
CA LEU A 72 10.23 19.20 9.81
C LEU A 72 8.86 18.57 10.10
N LYS A 73 7.82 19.19 9.57
CA LYS A 73 6.45 18.68 9.61
C LYS A 73 5.83 18.73 8.23
N PHE A 74 5.07 17.68 7.93
CA PHE A 74 4.33 17.48 6.69
C PHE A 74 2.92 16.99 7.01
N SER A 75 1.97 17.21 6.11
CA SER A 75 0.66 16.58 6.27
C SER A 75 0.75 15.09 5.95
N LEU A 76 -0.09 14.27 6.60
CA LEU A 76 -0.21 12.86 6.26
C LEU A 76 -0.66 12.67 4.81
N LYS A 77 -1.62 13.48 4.34
CA LYS A 77 -2.10 13.44 2.94
C LYS A 77 -0.96 13.62 1.92
N ASP A 78 -0.12 14.65 2.09
CA ASP A 78 1.01 14.87 1.17
C ASP A 78 2.03 13.72 1.25
N PHE A 79 2.24 13.14 2.43
CA PHE A 79 3.17 12.03 2.61
C PHE A 79 2.66 10.73 1.98
N VAL A 80 1.36 10.44 2.08
CA VAL A 80 0.73 9.31 1.40
C VAL A 80 0.78 9.51 -0.10
N GLN A 81 0.35 10.67 -0.62
CA GLN A 81 0.42 10.98 -2.04
C GLN A 81 1.85 10.81 -2.59
N TRP A 82 2.85 11.31 -1.86
CA TRP A 82 4.25 11.18 -2.25
C TRP A 82 4.72 9.74 -2.38
N GLN A 83 4.27 8.84 -1.50
CA GLN A 83 4.56 7.41 -1.59
C GLN A 83 3.84 6.77 -2.77
N LEU A 84 2.54 7.02 -2.94
CA LEU A 84 1.72 6.47 -4.04
C LEU A 84 2.28 6.83 -5.42
N GLU A 85 2.81 8.05 -5.58
CA GLU A 85 3.43 8.49 -6.84
C GLU A 85 4.63 7.63 -7.26
N ARG A 86 5.27 6.92 -6.32
CA ARG A 86 6.49 6.12 -6.52
C ARG A 86 6.22 4.61 -6.58
N MET A 87 5.04 4.18 -6.14
CA MET A 87 4.68 2.78 -6.10
C MET A 87 4.52 2.17 -7.49
N GLN A 88 4.72 0.86 -7.54
CA GLN A 88 4.43 0.02 -8.69
C GLN A 88 2.91 -0.05 -8.92
N PRO A 89 2.47 -0.14 -10.19
CA PRO A 89 1.04 -0.26 -10.52
C PRO A 89 0.36 -1.43 -9.83
N ILE A 90 1.09 -2.52 -9.56
CA ILE A 90 0.51 -3.68 -8.91
C ILE A 90 0.15 -3.42 -7.45
N THR A 91 1.00 -2.69 -6.71
CA THR A 91 0.69 -2.23 -5.35
C THR A 91 -0.54 -1.32 -5.38
N LEU A 92 -0.61 -0.39 -6.34
CA LEU A 92 -1.76 0.50 -6.49
C LEU A 92 -3.05 -0.25 -6.80
N LEU A 93 -3.02 -1.26 -7.68
CA LEU A 93 -4.18 -2.12 -7.99
C LEU A 93 -4.75 -2.75 -6.72
N HIS A 94 -3.89 -3.32 -5.86
CA HIS A 94 -4.36 -3.93 -4.63
C HIS A 94 -4.82 -2.88 -3.61
N LEU A 95 -4.17 -1.72 -3.51
CA LEU A 95 -4.67 -0.64 -2.65
C LEU A 95 -6.06 -0.16 -3.07
N ILE A 96 -6.34 -0.05 -4.38
CA ILE A 96 -7.67 0.26 -4.91
C ILE A 96 -8.70 -0.73 -4.39
N ASN A 97 -8.43 -2.03 -4.55
CA ASN A 97 -9.35 -3.09 -4.14
C ASN A 97 -9.55 -3.12 -2.62
N LYS A 98 -8.46 -3.06 -1.85
CA LYS A 98 -8.47 -3.10 -0.38
C LYS A 98 -9.21 -1.89 0.23
N THR A 99 -9.26 -0.76 -0.47
CA THR A 99 -9.92 0.45 0.03
C THR A 99 -11.24 0.76 -0.68
N CYS A 100 -11.65 -0.10 -1.63
CA CYS A 100 -12.78 0.15 -2.54
C CYS A 100 -12.72 1.54 -3.19
N ALA A 101 -11.53 2.00 -3.55
CA ALA A 101 -11.35 3.32 -4.14
C ALA A 101 -11.97 3.38 -5.55
N SER A 102 -12.95 4.27 -5.75
CA SER A 102 -13.65 4.43 -7.03
C SER A 102 -12.80 5.20 -8.05
N VAL A 103 -11.88 4.49 -8.71
CA VAL A 103 -10.99 5.07 -9.74
C VAL A 103 -11.40 4.68 -11.17
N ASP A 104 -12.32 3.74 -11.31
CA ASP A 104 -12.85 3.20 -12.56
C ASP A 104 -13.60 4.25 -13.39
N SER A 105 -14.16 5.27 -12.73
CA SER A 105 -14.97 6.33 -13.35
C SER A 105 -14.22 7.65 -13.54
N ILE A 106 -12.88 7.68 -13.38
CA ILE A 106 -12.11 8.94 -13.50
C ILE A 106 -12.11 9.45 -14.94
N LEU A 107 -11.94 8.55 -15.91
CA LEU A 107 -12.03 8.90 -17.33
C LEU A 107 -13.48 8.76 -17.81
N ASP A 108 -13.88 9.64 -18.73
CA ASP A 108 -15.24 9.67 -19.26
C ASP A 108 -15.54 8.42 -20.11
N PHE A 109 -16.51 7.61 -19.67
CA PHE A 109 -16.82 6.33 -20.29
C PHE A 109 -17.18 6.46 -21.77
N ASP A 110 -18.06 7.40 -22.13
CA ASP A 110 -18.53 7.58 -23.51
C ASP A 110 -17.36 7.94 -24.44
N THR A 111 -16.49 8.86 -24.00
CA THR A 111 -15.30 9.28 -24.76
C THR A 111 -14.28 8.15 -24.93
N GLU A 112 -14.12 7.30 -23.91
CA GLU A 112 -13.13 6.23 -23.93
C GLU A 112 -13.60 4.99 -24.68
N TYR A 113 -14.88 4.66 -24.61
CA TYR A 113 -15.49 3.58 -25.38
C TYR A 113 -15.37 3.81 -26.90
N GLU A 114 -15.40 5.07 -27.36
CA GLU A 114 -15.14 5.40 -28.76
C GLU A 114 -13.69 5.09 -29.22
N LYS A 115 -12.74 4.99 -28.29
CA LYS A 115 -11.32 4.71 -28.56
C LYS A 115 -10.96 3.25 -28.35
N ASP A 116 -11.66 2.58 -27.44
CA ASP A 116 -11.46 1.19 -27.03
C ASP A 116 -12.83 0.52 -26.87
N GLU A 117 -13.23 -0.29 -27.85
CA GLU A 117 -14.56 -0.92 -27.87
C GLU A 117 -14.79 -1.88 -26.68
N ASP A 118 -13.72 -2.33 -26.02
CA ASP A 118 -13.79 -3.21 -24.85
C ASP A 118 -13.61 -2.43 -23.52
N TYR A 119 -13.75 -1.10 -23.52
CA TYR A 119 -13.51 -0.25 -22.35
C TYR A 119 -14.37 -0.66 -21.13
N TYR A 120 -13.74 -1.31 -20.15
CA TYR A 120 -14.42 -1.81 -18.96
C TYR A 120 -13.52 -1.77 -17.69
N PRO A 121 -13.19 -0.56 -17.18
CA PRO A 121 -12.28 -0.42 -16.03
C PRO A 121 -12.73 -1.15 -14.77
N GLU A 122 -14.04 -1.21 -14.50
CA GLU A 122 -14.60 -1.91 -13.33
C GLU A 122 -14.17 -3.39 -13.30
N GLY A 123 -14.29 -4.10 -14.42
CA GLY A 123 -13.82 -5.48 -14.53
C GLY A 123 -12.30 -5.61 -14.56
N TRP A 124 -11.61 -4.69 -15.25
CA TRP A 124 -10.14 -4.73 -15.34
C TRP A 124 -9.45 -4.53 -13.98
N LEU A 125 -10.07 -3.76 -13.09
CA LEU A 125 -9.55 -3.47 -11.76
C LEU A 125 -9.94 -4.52 -10.71
N ASN A 126 -10.83 -5.46 -11.04
CA ASN A 126 -11.25 -6.52 -10.13
C ASN A 126 -10.16 -7.60 -10.00
N VAL A 127 -9.63 -7.79 -8.79
CA VAL A 127 -8.55 -8.76 -8.50
C VAL A 127 -8.95 -10.23 -8.60
N TYR A 128 -10.26 -10.53 -8.65
CA TYR A 128 -10.78 -11.90 -8.83
C TYR A 128 -10.87 -12.31 -10.31
N GLU A 129 -10.63 -11.38 -11.22
CA GLU A 129 -10.70 -11.63 -12.66
C GLU A 129 -9.45 -12.33 -13.21
N SER A 130 -9.51 -12.69 -14.49
CA SER A 130 -8.40 -13.38 -15.16
C SER A 130 -7.12 -12.54 -15.21
N GLN A 131 -5.98 -13.22 -15.41
CA GLN A 131 -4.68 -12.57 -15.62
C GLN A 131 -4.72 -11.54 -16.77
N GLU A 132 -5.50 -11.78 -17.83
CA GLU A 132 -5.67 -10.84 -18.93
C GLU A 132 -6.37 -9.54 -18.46
N MET A 133 -7.43 -9.64 -17.67
CA MET A 133 -8.12 -8.47 -17.12
C MET A 133 -7.21 -7.70 -16.17
N ARG A 134 -6.43 -8.40 -15.34
CA ARG A 134 -5.42 -7.78 -14.48
C ARG A 134 -4.38 -7.00 -15.28
N GLU A 135 -3.90 -7.51 -16.41
CA GLU A 135 -2.97 -6.78 -17.28
C GLU A 135 -3.60 -5.51 -17.86
N LYS A 136 -4.88 -5.56 -18.25
CA LYS A 136 -5.64 -4.37 -18.65
C LYS A 136 -5.79 -3.37 -17.49
N GLY A 137 -6.04 -3.85 -16.27
CA GLY A 137 -6.14 -3.02 -15.06
C GLY A 137 -4.84 -2.29 -14.75
N LEU A 138 -3.70 -2.99 -14.85
CA LEU A 138 -2.38 -2.39 -14.67
C LEU A 138 -2.09 -1.31 -15.74
N ALA A 139 -2.45 -1.59 -17.00
CA ALA A 139 -2.33 -0.62 -18.08
C ALA A 139 -3.22 0.62 -17.86
N TYR A 140 -4.45 0.42 -17.36
CA TYR A 140 -5.37 1.48 -17.00
C TYR A 140 -4.83 2.37 -15.87
N ILE A 141 -4.27 1.78 -14.80
CA ILE A 141 -3.62 2.53 -13.72
C ILE A 141 -2.45 3.37 -14.27
N GLU A 142 -1.59 2.78 -15.09
CA GLU A 142 -0.49 3.50 -15.73
C GLU A 142 -0.97 4.66 -16.63
N ARG A 143 -2.12 4.49 -17.27
CA ARG A 143 -2.76 5.54 -18.04
C ARG A 143 -3.26 6.67 -17.16
N LEU A 144 -3.96 6.36 -16.06
CA LEU A 144 -4.42 7.35 -15.09
C LEU A 144 -3.25 8.16 -14.49
N ARG A 145 -2.11 7.51 -14.19
CA ARG A 145 -0.90 8.19 -13.71
C ARG A 145 -0.33 9.21 -14.71
N LYS A 146 -0.59 9.04 -16.01
CA LYS A 146 -0.08 9.94 -17.06
C LYS A 146 -1.07 11.04 -17.42
N GLU A 147 -2.35 10.70 -17.52
CA GLU A 147 -3.39 11.60 -18.03
C GLU A 147 -4.03 12.44 -16.92
N VAL A 148 -4.28 11.84 -15.76
CA VAL A 148 -5.06 12.41 -14.64
C VAL A 148 -4.43 12.06 -13.28
N PRO A 149 -3.10 12.28 -13.08
CA PRO A 149 -2.42 11.86 -11.87
C PRO A 149 -2.99 12.49 -10.60
N LYS A 150 -3.45 13.74 -10.69
CA LYS A 150 -3.93 14.47 -9.52
C LYS A 150 -5.21 13.79 -8.98
N GLU A 151 -6.17 13.54 -9.85
CA GLU A 151 -7.45 12.92 -9.54
C GLU A 151 -7.26 11.51 -8.99
N LEU A 152 -6.41 10.69 -9.64
CA LEU A 152 -6.07 9.35 -9.18
C LEU A 152 -5.55 9.36 -7.73
N TYR A 153 -4.52 10.16 -7.45
CA TYR A 153 -3.90 10.14 -6.13
C TYR A 153 -4.76 10.82 -5.07
N GLU A 154 -5.58 11.82 -5.40
CA GLU A 154 -6.55 12.40 -4.46
C GLU A 154 -7.57 11.36 -4.00
N ILE A 155 -8.14 10.58 -4.93
CA ILE A 155 -9.09 9.50 -4.61
C ILE A 155 -8.43 8.42 -3.74
N LEU A 156 -7.22 7.98 -4.11
CA LEU A 156 -6.49 6.96 -3.34
C LEU A 156 -6.14 7.45 -1.92
N VAL A 157 -5.66 8.69 -1.78
CA VAL A 157 -5.32 9.26 -0.47
C VAL A 157 -6.57 9.32 0.42
N ASP A 158 -7.70 9.78 -0.13
CA ASP A 158 -8.93 9.89 0.62
C ASP A 158 -9.47 8.51 1.04
N ALA A 159 -9.42 7.50 0.16
CA ALA A 159 -9.83 6.14 0.49
C ALA A 159 -8.91 5.47 1.54
N ILE A 160 -7.59 5.66 1.44
CA ILE A 160 -6.61 5.10 2.40
C ILE A 160 -6.78 5.71 3.79
N LEU A 161 -7.06 7.00 3.86
CA LEU A 161 -7.15 7.77 5.11
C LEU A 161 -8.59 7.91 5.62
N ASP A 162 -9.55 7.24 4.98
CA ASP A 162 -10.94 7.26 5.41
C ASP A 162 -11.07 6.69 6.83
N LYS A 163 -11.97 7.28 7.64
CA LYS A 163 -12.14 6.90 9.04
C LYS A 163 -13.06 5.71 9.25
N GLU A 164 -13.93 5.43 8.30
CA GLU A 164 -14.93 4.37 8.34
C GLU A 164 -14.41 3.10 7.67
N TYR A 165 -13.61 3.21 6.60
CA TYR A 165 -13.11 2.04 5.88
C TYR A 165 -11.62 2.09 5.50
N GLY A 166 -10.92 3.18 5.81
CA GLY A 166 -9.49 3.31 5.51
C GLY A 166 -8.61 2.30 6.23
N LEU A 167 -7.33 2.30 5.88
CA LEU A 167 -6.41 1.21 6.25
C LEU A 167 -6.08 1.13 7.74
N LEU A 168 -6.28 2.24 8.47
CA LEU A 168 -6.06 2.30 9.92
C LEU A 168 -7.33 2.14 10.75
N ASN A 169 -8.49 1.91 10.13
CA ASN A 169 -9.68 1.60 10.91
C ASN A 169 -9.56 0.17 11.47
N THR A 170 -9.45 0.08 12.79
CA THR A 170 -9.25 -1.15 13.55
C THR A 170 -10.46 -2.08 13.55
N ASP A 171 -11.65 -1.60 13.18
CA ASP A 171 -12.85 -2.45 13.06
C ASP A 171 -12.69 -3.51 11.96
N TRP A 172 -11.74 -3.30 11.03
CA TRP A 172 -11.42 -4.19 9.91
C TRP A 172 -10.16 -5.03 10.16
N TYR A 173 -9.62 -5.04 11.38
CA TYR A 173 -8.50 -5.91 11.74
C TYR A 173 -9.05 -7.26 12.21
N GLU A 174 -8.64 -8.34 11.57
CA GLU A 174 -9.19 -9.68 11.83
C GLU A 174 -8.31 -10.49 12.78
N SER A 175 -7.10 -10.85 12.32
CA SER A 175 -6.20 -11.77 13.01
C SER A 175 -4.91 -11.05 13.39
N GLU A 176 -4.53 -11.09 14.67
CA GLU A 176 -3.20 -10.67 15.10
C GLU A 176 -2.18 -11.72 14.64
N LEU A 177 -1.12 -11.27 13.98
CA LEU A 177 0.04 -12.09 13.61
C LEU A 177 0.95 -12.17 14.84
N ASP A 178 0.91 -13.31 15.50
CA ASP A 178 1.74 -13.67 16.65
C ASP A 178 2.51 -14.97 16.39
N ASP A 179 2.98 -15.63 17.45
CA ASP A 179 3.73 -16.90 17.41
C ASP A 179 3.02 -18.04 16.63
N ASN A 180 1.75 -17.89 16.21
CA ASN A 180 0.98 -18.90 15.47
C ASN A 180 0.83 -18.61 13.96
N LEU A 181 1.88 -18.09 13.31
CA LEU A 181 1.88 -17.75 11.88
C LEU A 181 1.41 -18.91 10.98
N ASP A 182 1.75 -20.16 11.31
CA ASP A 182 1.29 -21.35 10.56
C ASP A 182 -0.22 -21.58 10.64
N GLU A 183 -0.85 -21.24 11.77
CA GLU A 183 -2.31 -21.30 11.87
C GLU A 183 -2.96 -20.25 11.00
N ILE A 184 -2.39 -19.04 10.97
CA ILE A 184 -2.86 -17.94 10.12
C ILE A 184 -2.72 -18.32 8.65
N ARG A 185 -1.57 -18.87 8.22
CA ARG A 185 -1.38 -19.39 6.86
C ARG A 185 -2.47 -20.38 6.45
N ARG A 186 -2.81 -21.31 7.34
CA ARG A 186 -3.90 -22.26 7.08
C ARG A 186 -5.26 -21.58 6.98
N ALA A 187 -5.56 -20.65 7.90
CA ALA A 187 -6.84 -19.95 7.97
C ALA A 187 -7.14 -19.08 6.73
N TYR A 188 -6.10 -18.58 6.05
CA TYR A 188 -6.24 -17.79 4.83
C TYR A 188 -5.81 -18.55 3.56
N SER A 189 -5.53 -19.85 3.63
CA SER A 189 -4.99 -20.62 2.49
C SER A 189 -5.93 -20.77 1.30
N HIS A 190 -7.23 -20.56 1.49
CA HIS A 190 -8.25 -20.63 0.44
C HIS A 190 -8.54 -19.28 -0.22
N TRP A 191 -7.88 -18.21 0.21
CA TRP A 191 -8.11 -16.89 -0.38
C TRP A 191 -7.40 -16.75 -1.72
N ASP A 192 -8.16 -16.33 -2.72
CA ASP A 192 -7.69 -16.13 -4.09
C ASP A 192 -7.03 -14.75 -4.33
N VAL A 193 -7.02 -13.89 -3.30
CA VAL A 193 -6.48 -12.53 -3.38
C VAL A 193 -5.36 -12.30 -2.37
N PRO A 194 -4.37 -11.43 -2.66
CA PRO A 194 -3.32 -11.07 -1.71
C PRO A 194 -3.87 -10.58 -0.37
N LEU A 195 -3.15 -10.86 0.71
CA LEU A 195 -3.49 -10.42 2.07
C LEU A 195 -2.87 -9.05 2.35
N MET A 196 -3.59 -8.19 3.07
CA MET A 196 -3.05 -6.95 3.59
C MET A 196 -2.68 -7.11 5.06
N VAL A 197 -1.45 -6.72 5.39
CA VAL A 197 -0.91 -6.75 6.74
C VAL A 197 -0.67 -5.32 7.22
N VAL A 198 -1.15 -5.02 8.42
CA VAL A 198 -0.94 -3.74 9.11
C VAL A 198 -0.03 -3.94 10.29
N SER A 199 1.19 -3.44 10.18
CA SER A 199 2.21 -3.43 11.22
C SER A 199 2.10 -2.14 12.03
N LYS A 200 2.04 -2.26 13.35
CA LYS A 200 1.99 -1.14 14.30
C LYS A 200 3.25 -1.09 15.14
N GLY A 201 3.82 0.10 15.28
CA GLY A 201 5.08 0.26 15.98
C GLY A 201 5.60 1.69 16.03
N LYS A 202 6.92 1.81 16.11
CA LYS A 202 7.65 3.05 15.89
C LYS A 202 8.66 2.78 14.77
N PHE A 203 8.48 3.46 13.66
CA PHE A 203 9.21 3.21 12.42
C PHE A 203 9.91 4.48 11.98
N LEU A 204 11.15 4.36 11.52
CA LEU A 204 11.97 5.47 11.05
C LEU A 204 12.39 5.30 9.58
N PRO A 205 11.44 5.23 8.63
CA PRO A 205 11.79 5.10 7.23
C PRO A 205 12.50 6.37 6.73
N TYR A 206 13.44 6.20 5.82
CA TYR A 206 14.25 7.29 5.29
C TYR A 206 14.54 7.12 3.81
N ILE A 207 14.89 8.24 3.19
CA ILE A 207 15.45 8.29 1.83
C ILE A 207 16.86 8.87 1.91
N GLU A 208 17.79 8.26 1.17
CA GLU A 208 19.13 8.81 1.00
C GLU A 208 19.19 9.78 -0.18
N VAL A 209 20.22 10.63 -0.17
CA VAL A 209 20.46 11.60 -1.24
C VAL A 209 20.60 10.88 -2.59
N GLY A 210 19.73 11.23 -3.54
CA GLY A 210 19.77 10.68 -4.90
C GLY A 210 19.19 9.27 -5.02
N TYR A 211 18.61 8.73 -3.94
CA TYR A 211 17.88 7.47 -4.00
C TYR A 211 16.43 7.74 -4.45
N THR A 212 15.99 7.07 -5.51
CA THR A 212 14.66 7.31 -6.09
C THR A 212 13.67 6.17 -5.87
N HIS A 213 14.06 5.10 -5.18
CA HIS A 213 13.22 3.92 -4.95
C HIS A 213 12.48 4.00 -3.60
N ASN A 214 11.97 2.86 -3.14
CA ASN A 214 11.26 2.68 -1.87
C ASN A 214 12.08 3.20 -0.67
N LEU A 215 11.36 3.58 0.38
CA LEU A 215 11.98 4.02 1.62
C LEU A 215 12.80 2.90 2.25
N MET A 216 13.96 3.25 2.78
CA MET A 216 14.80 2.35 3.57
C MET A 216 14.44 2.49 5.04
N MET A 217 14.76 1.49 5.88
CA MET A 217 14.54 1.58 7.32
C MET A 217 15.45 0.61 8.06
N ASP A 218 16.32 1.17 8.91
CA ASP A 218 17.26 0.39 9.73
C ASP A 218 16.85 0.38 11.21
N ASP A 219 16.15 1.42 11.68
CA ASP A 219 15.71 1.56 13.06
C ASP A 219 14.18 1.47 13.13
N TYR A 220 13.71 0.44 13.82
CA TYR A 220 12.30 0.20 14.06
C TYR A 220 12.06 -0.52 15.38
N ASN A 221 10.85 -0.35 15.90
CA ASN A 221 10.30 -1.13 17.00
C ASN A 221 8.90 -1.60 16.60
N LEU A 222 8.82 -2.83 16.13
CA LEU A 222 7.57 -3.52 15.82
C LEU A 222 6.88 -3.93 17.12
N LYS A 223 5.58 -3.64 17.23
CA LYS A 223 4.79 -4.02 18.41
C LYS A 223 3.78 -5.11 18.12
N ARG A 224 3.05 -4.98 17.02
CA ARG A 224 1.95 -5.87 16.63
C ARG A 224 1.77 -5.84 15.12
N MET A 225 1.25 -6.93 14.57
CA MET A 225 0.89 -7.05 13.16
C MET A 225 -0.51 -7.64 13.06
N TYR A 226 -1.28 -7.19 12.08
CA TYR A 226 -2.67 -7.63 11.89
C TYR A 226 -2.93 -7.96 10.42
N ILE A 227 -3.66 -9.04 10.15
CA ILE A 227 -4.39 -9.15 8.89
C ILE A 227 -5.52 -8.11 8.92
N ARG A 228 -5.60 -7.28 7.88
CA ARG A 228 -6.70 -6.34 7.68
C ARG A 228 -7.48 -6.78 6.46
N ASN A 229 -8.78 -7.00 6.68
CA ASN A 229 -9.73 -7.37 5.64
C ASN A 229 -10.89 -6.36 5.62
N TYR A 230 -11.19 -5.82 4.45
CA TYR A 230 -12.38 -5.00 4.24
C TYR A 230 -13.09 -5.49 2.99
N ASP A 231 -14.29 -6.04 3.19
CA ASP A 231 -15.18 -6.49 2.11
C ASP A 231 -14.56 -7.58 1.20
N GLU A 232 -13.68 -8.45 1.72
CA GLU A 232 -13.10 -9.56 0.96
C GLU A 232 -13.29 -10.92 1.66
N GLY A 233 -14.16 -11.77 1.12
CA GLY A 233 -14.26 -13.18 1.50
C GLY A 233 -14.63 -13.46 2.97
N ASP A 234 -14.69 -14.75 3.32
CA ASP A 234 -14.92 -15.24 4.69
C ASP A 234 -13.76 -16.14 5.13
N ARG A 235 -13.41 -16.09 6.42
CA ARG A 235 -12.45 -17.03 7.04
C ARG A 235 -13.06 -18.44 7.08
N ALA A 236 -12.26 -19.45 6.73
CA ALA A 236 -12.66 -20.86 6.80
C ALA A 236 -12.58 -21.43 8.23
#